data_AF-A0A259IRD8-F1
#
_entry.id   AF-A0A259IRD8-F1
#
_cell.length_a   1.000
_cell.length_b   1.000
_cell.length_c   1.000
_cell.angle_alpha   90.00
_cell.angle_beta   90.00
_cell.angle_gamma   90.00
#
_symmetry.space_group_name_H-M   'P 1'
#
loop_
_entity.id
_entity.type
_entity.pdbx_description
1 polymer ?
#
loop_
_entity_poly.entity_id
_entity_poly.type
_entity_poly.pdbx_seq_one_letter_code
_entity_poly.pdbx_strand_id
1 'polypeptide(L)'
;MFKIGPVRARFAGKLLLSDVVPDQSCSMAFEGSGGAAGFAKGRSRVELKAAEGGTLITYTTEASIGGKLGQIGGRLISASAKKIADDFFQRFAKELGGEVMPLESDAQAE
;
A
#
# COMPACT_ATOMS: atom_id res chain seq x y z
N MET A 1 12.63 -9.69 -7.70
CA MET A 1 12.15 -10.77 -6.80
C MET A 1 11.75 -10.12 -5.49
N PHE A 2 10.56 -10.39 -4.96
CA PHE A 2 10.06 -9.70 -3.77
C PHE A 2 10.53 -10.45 -2.51
N LYS A 3 10.93 -9.72 -1.47
CA LYS A 3 11.44 -10.29 -0.23
C LYS A 3 10.63 -9.75 0.96
N ILE A 4 9.98 -10.65 1.69
CA ILE A 4 9.29 -10.34 2.95
C ILE A 4 9.91 -11.27 4.00
N GLY A 5 10.75 -10.70 4.87
CA GLY A 5 11.53 -11.48 5.84
C GLY A 5 12.35 -12.60 5.15
N PRO A 6 12.21 -13.86 5.57
CA PRO A 6 12.92 -15.00 4.97
C PRO A 6 12.31 -15.46 3.63
N VAL A 7 11.12 -15.00 3.28
CA VAL A 7 10.41 -15.45 2.08
C VAL A 7 10.85 -14.63 0.87
N ARG A 8 11.33 -15.32 -0.15
CA ARG A 8 11.64 -14.78 -1.48
C ARG A 8 10.77 -15.46 -2.51
N ALA A 9 9.94 -14.69 -3.21
CA ALA A 9 9.04 -15.23 -4.21
C ALA A 9 8.77 -14.22 -5.34
N ARG A 10 8.24 -14.73 -6.44
CA ARG A 10 7.60 -13.93 -7.48
C ARG A 10 6.11 -13.94 -7.19
N PHE A 11 5.52 -12.75 -7.14
CA PHE A 11 4.09 -12.58 -6.95
C PHE A 11 3.47 -12.15 -8.27
N ALA A 12 2.40 -12.83 -8.66
CA ALA A 12 1.49 -12.37 -9.70
C ALA A 12 0.24 -11.82 -9.00
N GLY A 13 -0.25 -10.67 -9.45
CA GLY A 13 -1.41 -10.06 -8.85
C GLY A 13 -2.31 -9.38 -9.86
N LYS A 14 -3.55 -9.16 -9.43
CA LYS A 14 -4.53 -8.36 -10.15
C LYS A 14 -4.94 -7.20 -9.27
N LEU A 15 -5.16 -6.07 -9.92
CA LEU A 15 -5.66 -4.85 -9.31
C LEU A 15 -6.90 -4.41 -10.07
N LEU A 16 -7.97 -4.16 -9.34
CA LEU A 16 -9.19 -3.57 -9.86
C LEU A 16 -9.36 -2.19 -9.23
N LEU A 17 -9.58 -1.19 -10.08
CA LEU A 17 -9.94 0.16 -9.69
C LEU A 17 -11.46 0.34 -9.87
N SER A 18 -12.11 0.95 -8.90
CA SER A 18 -13.56 1.14 -8.83
C SER A 18 -13.89 2.44 -8.10
N ASP A 19 -15.15 2.87 -8.17
CA ASP A 19 -15.65 4.09 -7.51
C ASP A 19 -14.76 5.32 -7.75
N VAL A 20 -14.25 5.45 -8.98
CA VAL A 20 -13.32 6.52 -9.34
C VAL A 20 -14.08 7.83 -9.43
N VAL A 21 -13.73 8.75 -8.54
CA VAL A 21 -14.12 10.15 -8.63
C VAL A 21 -12.87 10.92 -9.04
N PRO A 22 -12.81 11.45 -10.28
CA PRO A 22 -11.65 12.17 -10.78
C PRO A 22 -11.16 13.23 -9.80
N ASP A 23 -9.85 13.29 -9.63
CA ASP A 23 -9.11 14.22 -8.76
C ASP A 23 -9.50 14.21 -7.27
N GLN A 24 -10.29 13.21 -6.83
CA GLN A 24 -10.84 13.16 -5.47
C GLN A 24 -10.63 11.82 -4.79
N SER A 25 -11.03 10.70 -5.40
CA SER A 25 -10.93 9.41 -4.72
C SER A 25 -11.03 8.21 -5.64
N CYS A 26 -10.57 7.06 -5.16
CA CYS A 26 -10.84 5.77 -5.77
C CYS A 26 -10.83 4.62 -4.75
N SER A 27 -11.54 3.56 -5.08
CA SER A 27 -11.50 2.28 -4.37
C SER A 27 -10.67 1.29 -5.17
N MET A 28 -9.78 0.56 -4.50
CA MET A 28 -8.93 -0.47 -5.10
C MET A 28 -9.21 -1.82 -4.45
N ALA A 29 -9.33 -2.87 -5.26
CA ALA A 29 -9.32 -4.25 -4.79
C ALA A 29 -8.14 -4.98 -5.41
N PHE A 30 -7.35 -5.66 -4.60
CA PHE A 30 -6.15 -6.35 -5.05
C PHE A 30 -6.13 -7.80 -4.57
N GLU A 31 -5.62 -8.68 -5.44
CA GLU A 31 -5.29 -10.05 -5.10
C GLU A 31 -3.90 -10.39 -5.64
N GLY A 32 -3.15 -11.19 -4.90
CA GLY A 32 -1.81 -11.61 -5.25
C GLY A 32 -1.53 -13.04 -4.82
N SER A 33 -0.83 -13.80 -5.66
CA SER A 33 -0.38 -15.16 -5.40
C SER A 33 1.12 -15.27 -5.63
N GLY A 34 1.82 -15.85 -4.66
CA GLY A 34 3.22 -16.25 -4.75
C GLY A 34 3.38 -17.77 -4.86
N GLY A 35 2.34 -18.48 -5.28
CA GLY A 35 2.31 -19.95 -5.29
C GLY A 35 2.53 -20.52 -3.89
N ALA A 36 3.57 -21.36 -3.73
CA ALA A 36 3.91 -21.97 -2.45
C ALA A 36 4.29 -20.97 -1.34
N ALA A 37 4.61 -19.72 -1.70
CA ALA A 37 4.89 -18.66 -0.71
C ALA A 37 3.62 -18.14 0.00
N GLY A 38 2.44 -18.31 -0.60
CA GLY A 38 1.17 -17.84 -0.06
C GLY A 38 0.47 -16.83 -0.97
N PHE A 39 -0.53 -16.16 -0.42
CA PHE A 39 -1.39 -15.24 -1.14
C PHE A 39 -1.78 -14.04 -0.26
N ALA A 40 -2.19 -12.96 -0.92
CA ALA A 40 -2.73 -11.76 -0.29
C ALA A 40 -3.99 -11.31 -1.04
N LYS A 41 -5.01 -10.88 -0.31
CA LYS A 41 -6.19 -10.21 -0.87
C LYS A 41 -6.48 -8.99 -0.01
N GLY A 42 -6.93 -7.90 -0.61
CA GLY A 42 -7.26 -6.72 0.16
C GLY A 42 -8.02 -5.69 -0.64
N ARG A 43 -8.41 -4.66 0.09
CA ARG A 43 -9.04 -3.46 -0.44
C ARG A 43 -8.35 -2.24 0.14
N SER A 44 -8.35 -1.18 -0.64
CA SER A 44 -7.90 0.13 -0.17
C SER A 44 -8.80 1.22 -0.72
N ARG A 45 -8.86 2.34 0.01
CA ARG A 45 -9.47 3.57 -0.47
C ARG A 45 -8.42 4.67 -0.44
N VAL A 46 -8.35 5.44 -1.51
CA VAL A 46 -7.46 6.60 -1.62
C VAL A 46 -8.34 7.84 -1.77
N GLU A 47 -7.98 8.89 -1.05
CA GLU A 47 -8.59 10.20 -1.12
C GLU A 47 -7.52 11.27 -1.34
N LEU A 48 -7.85 12.21 -2.21
CA LEU A 48 -7.02 13.33 -2.60
C LEU A 48 -7.74 14.61 -2.17
N LYS A 49 -7.03 15.48 -1.46
CA LYS A 49 -7.52 16.80 -1.07
C LYS A 49 -6.49 17.85 -1.42
N ALA A 50 -6.94 18.97 -1.97
CA ALA A 50 -6.09 20.14 -2.12
C ALA A 50 -5.62 20.61 -0.73
N ALA A 51 -4.33 20.91 -0.63
CA ALA A 51 -3.71 21.46 0.57
C ALA A 51 -2.76 22.59 0.19
N GLU A 52 -2.37 23.41 1.16
CA GLU A 52 -1.38 24.45 0.91
C GLU A 52 -0.06 23.82 0.44
N GLY A 53 0.43 24.24 -0.74
CA GLY A 53 1.66 23.71 -1.32
C GLY A 53 1.58 22.32 -1.95
N GLY A 54 0.39 21.70 -2.06
CA GLY A 54 0.28 20.40 -2.74
C GLY A 54 -1.05 19.67 -2.62
N THR A 55 -0.98 18.35 -2.68
CA THR A 55 -2.13 17.45 -2.52
C THR A 55 -1.91 16.57 -1.30
N LEU A 56 -2.84 16.63 -0.35
CA LEU A 56 -2.92 15.69 0.75
C LEU A 56 -3.50 14.37 0.23
N ILE A 57 -2.71 13.30 0.35
CA ILE A 57 -3.12 11.94 0.00
C ILE A 57 -3.41 11.18 1.29
N THR A 58 -4.65 10.76 1.48
CA THR A 58 -5.05 9.86 2.57
C THR A 58 -5.39 8.50 1.98
N TYR A 59 -4.95 7.42 2.63
CA TYR A 59 -5.32 6.08 2.21
C TYR A 59 -5.57 5.16 3.39
N THR A 60 -6.51 4.23 3.20
CA THR A 60 -6.75 3.12 4.11
C THR A 60 -6.57 1.81 3.36
N THR A 61 -6.03 0.80 4.02
CA THR A 61 -5.80 -0.51 3.42
C THR A 61 -6.13 -1.61 4.42
N GLU A 62 -6.96 -2.55 3.98
CA GLU A 62 -7.24 -3.79 4.70
C GLU A 62 -6.77 -4.96 3.83
N ALA A 63 -6.01 -5.87 4.42
CA ALA A 63 -5.48 -7.03 3.70
C ALA A 63 -5.52 -8.28 4.55
N SER A 64 -5.94 -9.38 3.92
CA SER A 64 -5.86 -10.74 4.44
C SER A 64 -4.76 -11.49 3.73
N ILE A 65 -3.86 -12.08 4.50
CA ILE A 65 -2.68 -12.80 3.99
C ILE A 65 -2.71 -14.23 4.52
N GLY A 66 -2.47 -15.19 3.63
CA GLY A 66 -2.54 -16.61 3.94
C GLY A 66 -1.36 -17.41 3.39
N GLY A 67 -1.27 -18.66 3.83
CA GLY A 67 -0.16 -19.57 3.50
C GLY A 67 1.10 -19.29 4.31
N LYS A 68 2.27 -19.65 3.77
CA LYS A 68 3.57 -19.49 4.46
C LYS A 68 3.88 -18.04 4.80
N LEU A 69 3.42 -17.10 3.97
CA LEU A 69 3.50 -15.66 4.24
C LEU A 69 2.79 -15.26 5.54
N GLY A 70 1.58 -15.79 5.78
CA GLY A 70 0.82 -15.47 6.99
C GLY A 70 1.51 -15.93 8.28
N GLN A 71 2.37 -16.96 8.19
CA GLN A 71 3.11 -17.52 9.33
C GLN A 71 4.28 -16.65 9.79
N ILE A 72 4.69 -15.66 8.99
CA ILE A 72 5.80 -14.75 9.32
C ILE A 72 5.40 -13.75 10.44
N GLY A 73 4.09 -13.56 10.64
CA GLY A 73 3.53 -12.69 11.67
C GLY A 73 3.21 -11.28 11.18
N GLY A 74 2.10 -10.73 11.70
CA GLY A 74 1.53 -9.46 11.24
C GLY A 74 2.49 -8.27 11.30
N ARG A 75 3.32 -8.16 12.35
CA ARG A 75 4.25 -7.03 12.52
C ARG A 75 5.26 -6.92 11.36
N LEU A 76 5.84 -8.04 10.92
CA LEU A 76 6.84 -8.03 9.85
C LEU A 76 6.21 -7.76 8.49
N ILE A 77 4.99 -8.28 8.29
CA ILE A 77 4.17 -7.98 7.12
C ILE A 77 3.84 -6.49 7.07
N SER A 78 3.34 -5.90 8.15
CA SER A 78 2.99 -4.48 8.22
C SER A 78 4.19 -3.58 7.97
N ALA A 79 5.36 -3.88 8.55
CA ALA A 79 6.58 -3.13 8.30
C ALA A 79 7.01 -3.19 6.81
N SER A 80 6.89 -4.37 6.19
CA SER A 80 7.19 -4.54 4.77
C SER A 80 6.19 -3.78 3.90
N ALA A 81 4.89 -3.87 4.20
CA ALA A 81 3.83 -3.16 3.50
C ALA A 81 4.00 -1.65 3.58
N LYS A 82 4.29 -1.11 4.77
CA LYS A 82 4.60 0.30 4.98
C LYS A 82 5.76 0.76 4.11
N LYS A 83 6.88 0.02 4.12
CA LYS A 83 8.03 0.36 3.28
C LYS A 83 7.68 0.40 1.79
N ILE A 84 6.88 -0.55 1.31
CA ILE A 84 6.46 -0.60 -0.10
C ILE A 84 5.58 0.61 -0.45
N ALA A 85 4.66 0.99 0.44
CA ALA A 85 3.84 2.18 0.26
C ALA A 85 4.70 3.45 0.25
N ASP A 86 5.63 3.58 1.20
CA ASP A 86 6.56 4.71 1.29
C ASP A 86 7.41 4.81 0.00
N ASP A 87 8.01 3.70 -0.45
CA ASP A 87 8.79 3.63 -1.70
C ASP A 87 7.93 3.95 -2.94
N PHE A 88 6.66 3.53 -2.96
CA PHE A 88 5.73 3.84 -4.06
C PHE A 88 5.46 5.34 -4.12
N PHE A 89 5.03 5.95 -3.02
CA PHE A 89 4.68 7.37 -3.01
C PHE A 89 5.89 8.25 -3.29
N GLN A 90 7.08 7.90 -2.78
CA GLN A 90 8.31 8.60 -3.12
C GLN A 90 8.58 8.62 -4.62
N ARG A 91 8.43 7.47 -5.29
CA ARG A 91 8.61 7.37 -6.74
C ARG A 91 7.50 8.07 -7.50
N PHE A 92 6.27 7.95 -7.04
CA PHE A 92 5.10 8.58 -7.65
C PHE A 92 5.21 10.11 -7.63
N ALA A 93 5.53 10.70 -6.48
CA ALA A 93 5.73 12.15 -6.37
C ALA A 93 6.86 12.61 -7.29
N LYS A 94 7.98 11.89 -7.31
CA LYS A 94 9.12 12.19 -8.20
C LYS A 94 8.71 12.18 -9.67
N GLU A 95 7.92 11.20 -10.11
CA GLU A 95 7.45 11.11 -11.49
C GLU A 95 6.50 12.26 -11.86
N LEU A 96 5.76 12.78 -10.88
CA LEU A 96 4.92 13.97 -11.02
C LEU A 96 5.67 15.29 -10.83
N GLY A 97 6.99 15.26 -10.61
CA GLY A 97 7.82 16.45 -10.38
C GLY A 97 7.68 17.08 -8.99
N GLY A 98 7.07 16.38 -8.04
CA GLY A 98 6.94 16.79 -6.64
C GLY A 98 7.84 15.99 -5.69
N GLU A 99 7.78 16.35 -4.41
CA GLU A 99 8.42 15.62 -3.31
C GLU A 99 7.36 15.14 -2.31
N VAL A 100 7.52 13.93 -1.77
CA VAL A 100 6.67 13.48 -0.67
C VAL A 100 7.12 14.19 0.59
N MET A 101 6.25 15.04 1.13
CA MET A 101 6.38 15.54 2.50
C MET A 101 5.60 14.60 3.41
N PRO A 102 6.27 13.81 4.26
CA PRO A 102 5.57 13.06 5.30
C PRO A 102 4.85 14.09 6.18
N LEU A 103 3.56 13.89 6.41
CA LEU A 103 2.88 14.60 7.47
C LEU A 103 3.52 14.14 8.77
N GLU A 104 3.92 15.09 9.61
CA GLU A 104 4.27 14.77 10.98
C GLU A 104 3.05 14.06 11.58
N SER A 105 3.24 12.79 11.94
CA SER A 105 2.23 12.07 12.67
C SER A 105 2.10 12.78 14.01
N ASP A 106 0.96 13.42 14.26
CA ASP A 106 0.48 13.57 15.63
C ASP A 106 0.26 12.15 16.15
N ALA A 107 1.34 11.57 16.67
CA ALA A 107 1.30 10.32 17.40
C ALA A 107 0.64 10.61 18.74
N GLN A 108 -0.69 10.73 18.74
CA GLN A 108 -1.59 10.57 19.88
C GLN A 108 -3.04 10.73 19.41
N ALA A 109 -3.68 9.61 19.08
CA ALA A 109 -5.11 9.44 19.30
C ALA A 109 -5.25 8.09 20.04
N GLU A 110 -5.82 8.18 21.24
CA GLU A 110 -6.07 7.16 22.28
C GLU A 110 -6.26 5.70 21.83
#